data_AF-A0A920PZB4-F1
#
_entry.id   AF-A0A920PZB4-F1
#
_cell.length_a   1.000
_cell.length_b   1.000
_cell.length_c   1.000
_cell.angle_alpha   90.00
_cell.angle_beta   90.00
_cell.angle_gamma   90.00
#
_symmetry.space_group_name_H-M   'P 1'
#
loop_
_entity.id
_entity.type
_entity.pdbx_description
1 polymer ?
#
loop_
_entity_poly.entity_id
_entity_poly.type
_entity_poly.pdbx_seq_one_letter_code
_entity_poly.pdbx_strand_id
1 'polypeptide(L)'
;MFAEAWKNELPENHLIALDIAYSDFLDSYFHISPTDAGNVEQISDWLPTRHKDRYTSLFCHRFIICMSSVAERLAQTDRITPLPRCTAEALALHILIQQASTLLKDVRNTVADFSKFSDMAFRDTDFLDLYKTPKDTGRVNLDTKISLPNNLEFNDWFIPFDRDSRVNPFVYEDWETERAGLNFFR
;
A
#
# COMPACT_ATOMS: atom_id res chain seq x y z
N MET A 1 2.02 -0.63 -21.28
CA MET A 1 3.16 -0.38 -20.36
C MET A 1 2.59 -0.16 -18.96
N PHE A 2 3.27 -0.56 -17.87
CA PHE A 2 2.75 -0.30 -16.52
C PHE A 2 2.65 1.21 -16.26
N ALA A 3 1.58 1.67 -15.60
CA ALA A 3 1.32 3.09 -15.32
C ALA A 3 1.26 4.01 -16.57
N GLU A 4 0.95 3.47 -17.76
CA GLU A 4 0.96 4.23 -19.02
C GLU A 4 0.01 5.45 -19.03
N ALA A 5 -1.11 5.37 -18.31
CA ALA A 5 -2.04 6.48 -18.12
C ALA A 5 -1.40 7.72 -17.44
N TRP A 6 -0.21 7.56 -16.84
CA TRP A 6 0.54 8.57 -16.09
C TRP A 6 1.77 9.10 -16.83
N LYS A 7 1.93 8.81 -18.13
CA LYS A 7 3.11 9.24 -18.93
C LYS A 7 3.32 10.76 -19.04
N ASN A 8 2.31 11.57 -18.71
CA ASN A 8 2.43 13.03 -18.70
C ASN A 8 2.95 13.57 -17.34
N GLU A 9 2.97 12.71 -16.33
CA GLU A 9 3.39 12.99 -14.96
C GLU A 9 4.68 12.22 -14.61
N LEU A 10 4.91 11.08 -15.25
CA LEU A 10 6.05 10.20 -15.05
C LEU A 10 6.84 10.02 -16.34
N PRO A 11 8.16 10.31 -16.34
CA PRO A 11 9.03 9.96 -17.45
C PRO A 11 9.12 8.43 -17.62
N GLU A 12 9.49 7.96 -18.81
CA GLU A 12 9.51 6.53 -19.16
C GLU A 12 10.34 5.67 -18.19
N ASN A 13 11.49 6.17 -17.72
CA ASN A 13 12.30 5.46 -16.73
C ASN A 13 11.59 5.26 -15.38
N HIS A 14 10.68 6.17 -14.98
CA HIS A 14 9.90 6.04 -13.75
C HIS A 14 8.79 5.00 -13.92
N LEU A 15 8.16 4.93 -15.10
CA LEU A 15 7.19 3.89 -15.43
C LEU A 15 7.84 2.50 -15.37
N ILE A 16 9.02 2.36 -15.99
CA ILE A 16 9.80 1.11 -15.95
C ILE A 16 10.21 0.78 -14.51
N ALA A 17 10.66 1.76 -13.73
CA ALA A 17 11.06 1.53 -12.34
C ALA A 17 9.89 1.07 -11.45
N LEU A 18 8.67 1.59 -11.67
CA LEU A 18 7.47 1.13 -10.97
C LEU A 18 7.10 -0.31 -11.34
N ASP A 19 7.23 -0.68 -12.62
CA ASP A 19 6.98 -2.04 -13.11
C ASP A 19 7.94 -3.05 -12.47
N ILE A 20 9.24 -2.72 -12.45
CA ILE A 20 10.28 -3.54 -11.81
C ILE A 20 10.02 -3.61 -10.29
N ALA A 21 9.74 -2.48 -9.63
CA ALA A 21 9.47 -2.47 -8.18
C ALA A 21 8.28 -3.36 -7.79
N TYR A 22 7.23 -3.39 -8.61
CA TYR A 22 6.09 -4.30 -8.38
C TYR A 22 6.47 -5.77 -8.64
N SER A 23 7.25 -6.04 -9.68
CA SER A 23 7.73 -7.39 -10.01
C SER A 23 8.63 -7.94 -8.88
N ASP A 24 9.60 -7.15 -8.42
CA ASP A 24 10.50 -7.50 -7.31
C ASP A 24 9.72 -7.75 -6.00
N PHE A 25 8.66 -6.98 -5.76
CA PHE A 25 7.75 -7.20 -4.63
C PHE A 25 7.06 -8.57 -4.72
N LEU A 26 6.51 -8.92 -5.89
CA LEU A 26 5.84 -10.21 -6.11
C LEU A 26 6.82 -11.36 -5.99
N ASP A 27 8.01 -11.25 -6.59
CA ASP A 27 9.04 -12.29 -6.54
C ASP A 27 9.51 -12.55 -5.10
N SER A 28 9.68 -11.47 -4.32
CA SER A 28 10.03 -11.55 -2.90
C SER A 28 8.97 -12.25 -2.06
N TYR A 29 7.68 -12.06 -2.39
CA TYR A 29 6.58 -12.64 -1.62
C TYR A 29 6.21 -14.07 -2.05
N PHE A 30 6.10 -14.32 -3.35
CA PHE A 30 5.65 -15.62 -3.88
C PHE A 30 6.76 -16.66 -3.93
N HIS A 31 8.01 -16.27 -3.63
CA HIS A 31 9.16 -17.16 -3.77
C HIS A 31 9.12 -17.91 -5.12
N ILE A 32 9.09 -17.18 -6.24
CA ILE A 32 9.22 -17.80 -7.58
C ILE A 32 10.64 -18.42 -7.76
N SER A 33 11.45 -18.45 -6.69
CA SER A 33 12.55 -19.38 -6.51
C SER A 33 12.11 -20.61 -5.68
N PRO A 34 12.23 -21.85 -6.19
CA PRO A 34 11.68 -23.08 -5.61
C PRO A 34 12.28 -23.53 -4.25
N THR A 35 13.02 -22.69 -3.54
CA THR A 35 13.82 -23.09 -2.36
C THR A 35 13.57 -22.32 -1.07
N ASP A 36 12.82 -21.23 -1.05
CA ASP A 36 12.62 -20.47 0.20
C ASP A 36 11.16 -20.46 0.65
N ALA A 37 10.94 -20.88 1.89
CA ALA A 37 9.66 -20.82 2.57
C ALA A 37 9.71 -19.72 3.64
N GLY A 38 9.03 -18.61 3.39
CA GLY A 38 8.48 -17.73 4.42
C GLY A 38 9.15 -16.38 4.56
N ASN A 39 8.55 -15.32 4.01
CA ASN A 39 8.99 -13.93 4.19
C ASN A 39 7.85 -12.98 4.64
N VAL A 40 7.01 -13.40 5.59
CA VAL A 40 6.12 -12.45 6.30
C VAL A 40 6.95 -11.33 6.98
N GLU A 41 8.19 -11.65 7.39
CA GLU A 41 9.12 -10.70 8.00
C GLU A 41 9.54 -9.56 7.06
N GLN A 42 9.65 -9.81 5.74
CA GLN A 42 10.16 -8.83 4.77
C GLN A 42 9.18 -7.67 4.51
N ILE A 43 7.87 -7.92 4.48
CA ILE A 43 6.86 -6.87 4.28
C ILE A 43 6.80 -5.93 5.48
N SER A 44 7.00 -6.47 6.69
CA SER A 44 6.94 -5.70 7.94
C SER A 44 7.99 -4.60 8.02
N ASP A 45 9.14 -4.78 7.34
CA ASP A 45 10.24 -3.83 7.34
C ASP A 45 10.00 -2.61 6.42
N TRP A 46 9.07 -2.72 5.47
CA TRP A 46 8.66 -1.60 4.61
C TRP A 46 7.47 -0.81 5.17
N LEU A 47 6.84 -1.33 6.22
CA LEU A 47 5.67 -0.73 6.85
C LEU A 47 6.06 0.20 8.01
N PRO A 48 5.15 1.08 8.47
CA PRO A 48 5.36 1.92 9.63
C PRO A 48 5.81 1.13 10.87
N THR A 49 6.96 1.47 11.44
CA THR A 49 7.52 0.71 12.59
C THR A 49 6.66 0.84 13.86
N ARG A 50 5.84 1.89 13.96
CA ARG A 50 4.94 2.16 15.10
C ARG A 50 4.02 0.98 15.44
N HIS A 51 3.65 0.17 14.45
CA HIS A 51 2.73 -0.96 14.62
C HIS A 51 3.37 -2.31 14.29
N LYS A 52 4.71 -2.42 14.36
CA LYS A 52 5.43 -3.65 13.99
C LYS A 52 4.89 -4.90 14.70
N ASP A 53 4.56 -4.78 15.98
CA ASP A 53 4.01 -5.87 16.80
C ASP A 53 2.59 -6.33 16.39
N ARG A 54 1.91 -5.56 15.52
CA ARG A 54 0.52 -5.83 15.08
C ARG A 54 0.44 -6.43 13.68
N TYR A 55 1.56 -6.54 12.95
CA TYR A 55 1.61 -7.11 11.60
C TYR A 55 1.56 -8.64 11.63
N THR A 56 0.36 -9.18 11.82
CA THR A 56 0.11 -10.63 11.77
C THR A 56 0.19 -11.18 10.33
N SER A 57 0.31 -12.50 10.16
CA SER A 57 0.26 -13.13 8.83
C SER A 57 -1.02 -12.78 8.05
N LEU A 58 -2.19 -12.73 8.71
CA LEU A 58 -3.44 -12.31 8.09
C LEU A 58 -3.39 -10.84 7.62
N PHE A 59 -2.81 -9.96 8.42
CA PHE A 59 -2.58 -8.57 8.02
C PHE A 59 -1.73 -8.51 6.75
N CYS A 60 -0.60 -9.24 6.71
CA CYS A 60 0.29 -9.25 5.56
C CYS A 60 -0.41 -9.78 4.30
N HIS A 61 -1.18 -10.87 4.40
CA HIS A 61 -1.98 -11.39 3.28
C HIS A 61 -2.94 -10.32 2.73
N ARG A 62 -3.69 -9.63 3.59
CA ARG A 62 -4.57 -8.53 3.17
C ARG A 62 -3.79 -7.37 2.54
N PHE A 63 -2.61 -7.05 3.08
CA PHE A 63 -1.75 -6.00 2.55
C PHE A 63 -1.25 -6.32 1.13
N ILE A 64 -0.94 -7.57 0.83
CA ILE A 64 -0.53 -7.98 -0.52
C ILE A 64 -1.67 -7.80 -1.51
N ILE A 65 -2.91 -8.12 -1.11
CA ILE A 65 -4.07 -7.84 -1.95
C ILE A 65 -4.23 -6.32 -2.18
N CYS A 66 -3.91 -5.48 -1.19
CA CYS A 66 -3.87 -4.03 -1.39
C CYS A 66 -2.80 -3.63 -2.41
N MET A 67 -1.59 -4.21 -2.32
CA MET A 67 -0.51 -3.98 -3.30
C MET A 67 -0.95 -4.37 -4.72
N SER A 68 -1.54 -5.55 -4.89
CA SER A 68 -2.06 -6.01 -6.18
C SER A 68 -3.19 -5.12 -6.70
N SER A 69 -4.06 -4.61 -5.81
CA SER A 69 -5.16 -3.70 -6.21
C SER A 69 -4.63 -2.35 -6.68
N VAL A 70 -3.57 -1.81 -6.05
CA VAL A 70 -2.90 -0.60 -6.51
C VAL A 70 -2.24 -0.83 -7.87
N ALA A 71 -1.52 -1.95 -8.03
CA ALA A 71 -0.85 -2.28 -9.28
C ALA A 71 -1.84 -2.51 -10.43
N GLU A 72 -2.96 -3.17 -10.16
CA GLU A 72 -4.04 -3.35 -11.13
C GLU A 72 -4.57 -1.99 -11.62
N ARG A 73 -4.82 -1.03 -10.73
CA ARG A 73 -5.22 0.34 -11.11
C ARG A 73 -4.14 1.12 -11.84
N LEU A 74 -2.86 0.91 -11.52
CA LEU A 74 -1.75 1.48 -12.29
C LEU A 74 -1.70 0.91 -13.71
N ALA A 75 -2.05 -0.36 -13.89
CA ALA A 75 -2.03 -1.02 -15.20
C ALA A 75 -3.23 -0.66 -16.10
N GLN A 76 -4.25 0.02 -15.57
CA GLN A 76 -5.41 0.44 -16.35
C GLN A 76 -5.05 1.46 -17.43
N THR A 77 -5.76 1.39 -18.57
CA THR A 77 -5.54 2.30 -19.70
C THR A 77 -6.03 3.71 -19.39
N ASP A 78 -7.14 3.80 -18.65
CA ASP A 78 -7.70 5.07 -18.20
C ASP A 78 -7.11 5.48 -16.84
N ARG A 79 -6.90 6.79 -16.67
CA ARG A 79 -6.37 7.33 -15.42
C ARG A 79 -7.43 7.25 -14.31
N ILE A 80 -7.14 6.45 -13.29
CA ILE A 80 -7.94 6.36 -12.06
C ILE A 80 -7.31 7.23 -10.97
N THR A 81 -8.07 8.18 -10.43
CA THR A 81 -7.65 9.00 -9.27
C THR A 81 -8.82 9.16 -8.28
N PRO A 82 -8.58 9.11 -6.96
CA PRO A 82 -7.33 8.68 -6.32
C PRO A 82 -7.05 7.19 -6.57
N LEU A 83 -5.78 6.82 -6.60
CA LEU A 83 -5.37 5.43 -6.77
C LEU A 83 -5.68 4.59 -5.53
N PRO A 84 -5.21 4.97 -4.33
CA PRO A 84 -5.56 4.28 -3.10
C PRO A 84 -7.01 4.54 -2.71
N ARG A 85 -7.70 3.47 -2.30
CA ARG A 85 -9.07 3.50 -1.77
C ARG A 85 -9.11 3.30 -0.25
N CYS A 86 -8.00 2.94 0.38
CA CYS A 86 -7.83 2.87 1.83
C CYS A 86 -6.38 3.16 2.23
N THR A 87 -6.12 3.31 3.54
CA THR A 87 -4.78 3.63 4.06
C THR A 87 -3.75 2.55 3.73
N ALA A 88 -4.14 1.27 3.78
CA ALA A 88 -3.26 0.17 3.40
C ALA A 88 -2.83 0.25 1.92
N GLU A 89 -3.73 0.63 1.02
CA GLU A 89 -3.37 0.88 -0.38
C GLU A 89 -2.50 2.13 -0.54
N ALA A 90 -2.64 3.14 0.30
CA ALA A 90 -1.78 4.33 0.27
C ALA A 90 -0.35 3.97 0.70
N LEU A 91 -0.22 3.16 1.76
CA LEU A 91 1.06 2.59 2.17
C LEU A 91 1.68 1.72 1.05
N ALA A 92 0.87 0.90 0.38
CA ALA A 92 1.33 0.07 -0.73
C ALA A 92 1.90 0.91 -1.90
N LEU A 93 1.17 1.94 -2.34
CA LEU A 93 1.66 2.85 -3.38
C LEU A 93 2.93 3.59 -2.95
N HIS A 94 3.00 4.03 -1.69
CA HIS A 94 4.20 4.66 -1.16
C HIS A 94 5.42 3.74 -1.19
N ILE A 95 5.26 2.48 -0.79
CA ILE A 95 6.34 1.48 -0.86
C ILE A 95 6.80 1.29 -2.30
N LEU A 96 5.89 1.16 -3.27
CA LEU A 96 6.26 1.06 -4.69
C LEU A 96 7.09 2.26 -5.18
N ILE A 97 6.67 3.48 -4.81
CA ILE A 97 7.41 4.70 -5.17
C ILE A 97 8.81 4.71 -4.53
N GLN A 98 8.94 4.29 -3.27
CA GLN A 98 10.24 4.23 -2.58
C GLN A 98 11.17 3.20 -3.21
N GLN A 99 10.65 2.01 -3.55
CA GLN A 99 11.43 0.97 -4.24
C GLN A 99 11.86 1.43 -5.64
N ALA A 100 10.94 1.99 -6.42
CA ALA A 100 11.26 2.55 -7.74
C ALA A 100 12.31 3.68 -7.67
N SER A 101 12.21 4.54 -6.66
CA SER A 101 13.19 5.62 -6.43
C SER A 101 14.57 5.07 -6.08
N THR A 102 14.63 4.01 -5.26
CA THR A 102 15.88 3.32 -4.91
C THR A 102 16.49 2.68 -6.14
N LEU A 103 15.70 1.97 -6.95
CA LEU A 103 16.17 1.38 -8.22
C LEU A 103 16.75 2.42 -9.17
N LEU A 104 16.08 3.58 -9.35
CA LEU A 104 16.57 4.66 -10.22
C LEU A 104 17.88 5.27 -9.70
N LYS A 105 18.01 5.41 -8.39
CA LYS A 105 19.22 5.92 -7.77
C LYS A 105 20.37 4.93 -7.93
N ASP A 106 20.16 3.66 -7.63
CA ASP A 106 21.23 2.66 -7.57
C ASP A 106 21.69 2.22 -8.97
N VAL A 107 20.75 2.06 -9.92
CA VAL A 107 21.05 1.56 -11.27
C VAL A 107 21.42 2.70 -12.23
N ARG A 108 20.76 3.85 -12.13
CA ARG A 108 20.93 4.97 -13.08
C ARG A 108 21.56 6.22 -12.48
N ASN A 109 21.96 6.20 -11.20
CA ASN A 109 22.48 7.36 -10.49
C ASN A 109 21.60 8.61 -10.66
N THR A 110 20.28 8.40 -10.76
CA THR A 110 19.29 9.43 -11.04
C THR A 110 18.46 9.67 -9.79
N VAL A 111 18.33 10.92 -9.37
CA VAL A 111 17.38 11.29 -8.31
C VAL A 111 15.98 11.29 -8.94
N ALA A 112 15.16 10.33 -8.52
CA ALA A 112 13.79 10.20 -9.01
C ALA A 112 12.90 11.33 -8.45
N ASP A 113 12.00 11.84 -9.29
CA ASP A 113 10.99 12.82 -8.89
C ASP A 113 9.60 12.27 -9.21
N PHE A 114 8.90 11.82 -8.17
CA PHE A 114 7.53 11.33 -8.23
C PHE A 114 6.52 12.35 -7.67
N SER A 115 6.92 13.62 -7.43
CA SER A 115 6.08 14.62 -6.76
C SER A 115 4.75 14.87 -7.47
N LYS A 116 4.79 15.23 -8.75
CA LYS A 116 3.59 15.50 -9.57
C LYS A 116 2.66 14.29 -9.64
N PHE A 117 3.23 13.08 -9.75
CA PHE A 117 2.45 11.85 -9.71
C PHE A 117 1.79 11.65 -8.35
N SER A 118 2.55 11.81 -7.27
CA SER A 118 2.07 11.62 -5.90
C SER A 118 0.93 12.59 -5.56
N ASP A 119 1.07 13.87 -5.92
CA ASP A 119 0.05 14.91 -5.70
C ASP A 119 -1.31 14.59 -6.35
N MET A 120 -1.30 13.79 -7.42
CA MET A 120 -2.49 13.40 -8.17
C MET A 120 -2.98 11.98 -7.86
N ALA A 121 -2.08 11.08 -7.49
CA ALA A 121 -2.37 9.68 -7.23
C ALA A 121 -2.93 9.48 -5.82
N PHE A 122 -2.39 10.18 -4.83
CA PHE A 122 -2.86 10.10 -3.45
C PHE A 122 -4.06 11.03 -3.23
N ARG A 123 -4.98 10.61 -2.36
CA ARG A 123 -6.03 11.49 -1.84
C ARG A 123 -5.45 12.55 -0.91
N ASP A 124 -4.55 12.12 -0.02
CA ASP A 124 -3.83 12.91 0.96
C ASP A 124 -2.51 12.23 1.31
N THR A 125 -1.66 12.92 2.06
CA THR A 125 -0.35 12.41 2.51
C THR A 125 -0.27 12.21 4.01
N ASP A 126 -1.40 12.22 4.73
CA ASP A 126 -1.40 12.16 6.20
C ASP A 126 -0.86 10.82 6.70
N PHE A 127 -1.02 9.75 5.90
CA PHE A 127 -0.46 8.44 6.18
C PHE A 127 1.08 8.45 6.31
N LEU A 128 1.79 9.44 5.75
CA LEU A 128 3.23 9.58 5.90
C LEU A 128 3.64 9.85 7.35
N ASP A 129 2.74 10.40 8.18
CA ASP A 129 2.99 10.61 9.60
C ASP A 129 3.20 9.28 10.35
N LEU A 130 2.69 8.17 9.81
CA LEU A 130 2.89 6.83 10.39
C LEU A 130 4.37 6.39 10.32
N TYR A 131 5.12 6.86 9.32
CA TYR A 131 6.55 6.54 9.15
C TYR A 131 7.48 7.41 9.99
N LYS A 132 7.00 8.53 10.56
CA LYS A 132 7.83 9.41 11.39
C LYS A 132 8.17 8.71 12.70
N THR A 133 9.40 8.92 13.18
CA THR A 133 9.85 8.39 14.49
C THR A 133 8.85 8.78 15.57
N PRO A 134 8.43 7.86 16.46
CA PRO A 134 7.50 8.17 17.52
C PRO A 134 8.05 9.33 18.35
N LYS A 135 7.38 10.49 18.32
CA LYS A 135 7.64 11.57 19.27
C LYS A 135 7.12 11.11 20.62
N ASP A 136 7.94 10.36 21.34
CA ASP A 136 7.73 9.90 22.73
C ASP A 136 6.23 9.83 23.11
N THR A 137 5.48 8.99 22.40
CA THR A 137 4.06 8.84 22.68
C THR A 137 3.98 7.90 23.86
N GLY A 138 4.07 8.47 25.07
CA GLY A 138 3.79 7.79 26.32
C GLY A 138 2.57 6.90 26.12
N ARG A 139 2.78 5.58 26.31
CA ARG A 139 1.83 4.48 26.14
C ARG A 139 0.43 4.95 25.73
N VAL A 140 0.21 5.17 24.44
CA VAL A 140 -1.14 5.43 23.93
C VAL A 140 -1.96 4.19 24.30
N ASN A 141 -3.00 4.39 25.10
CA ASN A 141 -3.85 3.30 25.56
C ASN A 141 -4.59 2.73 24.34
N LEU A 142 -4.12 1.57 23.86
CA LEU A 142 -4.57 0.88 22.65
C LEU A 142 -6.04 0.43 22.73
N ASP A 143 -6.66 0.49 23.92
CA ASP A 143 -8.08 0.20 24.15
C ASP A 143 -9.00 1.41 23.89
N THR A 144 -8.43 2.59 23.63
CA THR A 144 -9.20 3.79 23.32
C THR A 144 -9.31 3.92 21.81
N LYS A 145 -10.50 3.64 21.25
CA LYS A 145 -10.80 3.86 19.83
C LYS A 145 -10.88 5.37 19.57
N ILE A 146 -9.74 6.03 19.48
CA ILE A 146 -9.65 7.41 19.01
C ILE A 146 -9.79 7.33 17.50
N SER A 147 -10.95 7.74 16.97
CA SER A 147 -11.13 7.85 15.53
C SER A 147 -10.21 8.97 15.04
N LEU A 148 -9.06 8.59 14.49
CA LEU A 148 -8.17 9.52 13.81
C LEU A 148 -8.79 9.90 12.46
N PRO A 149 -8.59 11.14 11.98
CA PRO A 149 -9.01 11.51 10.64
C PRO A 149 -8.36 10.57 9.61
N ASN A 150 -9.01 10.41 8.46
CA ASN A 150 -8.44 9.72 7.28
C ASN A 150 -8.05 8.24 7.49
N ASN A 151 -8.72 7.51 8.39
CA ASN A 151 -8.49 6.08 8.66
C ASN A 151 -7.03 5.78 9.07
N LEU A 152 -6.41 6.68 9.84
CA LEU A 152 -5.02 6.52 10.29
C LEU A 152 -4.89 5.56 11.48
N GLU A 153 -5.98 5.28 12.19
CA GLU A 153 -5.98 4.26 13.24
C GLU A 153 -5.76 2.88 12.61
N PHE A 154 -4.90 2.05 13.22
CA PHE A 154 -4.44 0.80 12.62
C PHE A 154 -5.59 -0.13 12.19
N ASN A 155 -6.65 -0.21 13.00
CA ASN A 155 -7.80 -1.07 12.72
C ASN A 155 -8.62 -0.58 11.50
N ASP A 156 -8.44 0.67 11.11
CA ASP A 156 -9.20 1.30 10.03
C ASP A 156 -8.44 1.28 8.69
N TRP A 157 -7.20 0.76 8.66
CA TRP A 157 -6.33 0.86 7.46
C TRP A 157 -6.88 0.19 6.20
N PHE A 158 -7.70 -0.85 6.36
CA PHE A 158 -8.32 -1.57 5.26
C PHE A 158 -9.72 -1.04 4.92
N ILE A 159 -10.27 -0.16 5.75
CA ILE A 159 -11.60 0.41 5.53
C ILE A 159 -11.52 1.41 4.37
N PRO A 160 -12.43 1.31 3.38
CA PRO A 160 -12.53 2.26 2.29
C PRO A 160 -12.66 3.70 2.79
N PHE A 161 -12.00 4.61 2.10
CA PHE A 161 -12.12 6.05 2.28
C PHE A 161 -13.50 6.56 1.91
N ASP A 162 -14.05 6.08 0.80
CA ASP A 162 -15.37 6.41 0.29
C ASP A 162 -16.19 5.14 0.11
N ARG A 163 -17.48 5.20 0.42
CA ARG A 163 -18.40 4.05 0.26
C ARG A 163 -18.56 3.59 -1.19
N ASP A 164 -18.43 4.52 -2.13
CA ASP A 164 -18.57 4.25 -3.56
C ASP A 164 -17.27 3.68 -4.15
N SER A 165 -16.12 3.91 -3.49
CA SER A 165 -14.82 3.42 -3.92
C SER A 165 -14.50 2.11 -3.22
N ARG A 166 -15.00 0.99 -3.79
CA ARG A 166 -14.80 -0.33 -3.21
C ARG A 166 -13.32 -0.74 -3.22
N VAL A 167 -12.87 -1.29 -2.10
CA VAL A 167 -11.62 -2.07 -2.01
C VAL A 167 -11.90 -3.51 -2.42
N ASN A 168 -10.84 -4.30 -2.60
CA ASN A 168 -10.97 -5.72 -2.88
C ASN A 168 -11.76 -6.42 -1.74
N PRO A 169 -12.75 -7.30 -2.04
CA PRO A 169 -13.53 -7.99 -1.01
C PRO A 169 -12.70 -8.79 0.00
N PHE A 170 -11.54 -9.30 -0.40
CA PHE A 170 -10.63 -10.02 0.50
C PHE A 170 -9.92 -9.12 1.52
N VAL A 171 -9.95 -7.80 1.31
CA VAL A 171 -9.31 -6.79 2.17
C VAL A 171 -10.27 -6.31 3.25
N TYR A 172 -11.52 -6.04 2.87
CA TYR A 172 -12.56 -5.53 3.75
C TYR A 172 -13.93 -5.96 3.24
N GLU A 173 -14.69 -6.63 4.09
CA GLU A 173 -16.12 -6.87 3.92
C GLU A 173 -16.88 -5.82 4.72
N ASP A 174 -17.94 -5.24 4.14
CA ASP A 174 -18.76 -4.28 4.88
C ASP A 174 -19.62 -5.00 5.93
N TRP A 175 -20.03 -4.23 6.94
CA TRP A 175 -20.78 -4.78 8.07
C TRP A 175 -22.13 -5.42 7.67
N GLU A 176 -22.71 -5.00 6.54
CA GLU A 176 -23.94 -5.59 6.00
C GLU A 176 -23.68 -6.99 5.44
N THR A 177 -22.54 -7.18 4.77
CA THR A 177 -22.07 -8.49 4.28
C THR A 177 -21.73 -9.42 5.44
N GLU A 178 -21.05 -8.90 6.49
CA GLU A 178 -20.79 -9.65 7.72
C GLU A 178 -22.10 -10.09 8.41
N ARG A 179 -23.09 -9.20 8.48
CA ARG A 179 -24.42 -9.49 9.06
C ARG A 179 -25.26 -10.44 8.25
N ALA A 180 -25.12 -10.44 6.94
CA ALA A 180 -25.79 -11.37 6.05
C ALA A 180 -25.30 -12.82 6.25
N GLY A 181 -24.25 -13.05 7.04
CA GLY A 181 -23.70 -14.37 7.32
C GLY A 181 -23.00 -14.99 6.10
N LEU A 182 -22.77 -14.20 5.05
CA LEU A 182 -22.02 -14.58 3.86
C LEU A 182 -20.51 -14.43 4.14
N ASN A 183 -20.04 -15.03 5.23
CA ASN A 183 -18.60 -15.12 5.50
C ASN A 183 -18.00 -16.10 4.49
N PHE A 184 -17.30 -15.60 3.47
CA PHE A 184 -16.58 -16.45 2.54
C PHE A 184 -15.24 -16.97 3.11
N PHE A 185 -14.82 -16.48 4.29
CA PHE A 185 -13.49 -16.76 4.86
C PHE A 185 -13.50 -17.10 6.36
N ARG A 186 -14.32 -18.07 6.76
CA ARG A 186 -14.03 -18.91 7.95
C ARG A 186 -13.58 -20.29 7.53
#